data_AF-A0A962UDN3-F1
#
_entry.id   AF-A0A962UDN3-F1
#
_cell.length_a   1.000
_cell.length_b   1.000
_cell.length_c   1.000
_cell.angle_alpha   90.00
_cell.angle_beta   90.00
_cell.angle_gamma   90.00
#
_symmetry.space_group_name_H-M   'P 1'
#
loop_
_entity.id
_entity.type
_entity.pdbx_description
1 polymer ?
#
loop_
_entity_poly.entity_id
_entity_poly.type
_entity_poly.pdbx_seq_one_letter_code
_entity_poly.pdbx_strand_id
1 'polypeptide(L)'
;MPLDARSLCQDSLQDLIQRGLLKSYENSGKFIKPRVRHSVIPLELGLIAHYSVAEGPLYEDESQWEFAYRLVHSFTQRGRRNVQSRFTLHDPFGPFQGVQVDDLMSQLPHVFEQCGFRGHPPSRLARSAAFVSTGSCKVEQLPEPYGKWFQIQQCNPRWERPVELEMEAICNLSAPTKYITRMDLTISTLALPLLELLAEKLGQLLSSAIPAPSLAYVLGEIGRAKGTEFLGDRI
;
A
#
# COMPACT_ATOMS: atom_id res chain seq x y z
N MET A 1 9.28 13.14 7.03
CA MET A 1 8.47 12.56 8.13
C MET A 1 8.42 11.06 7.91
N PRO A 2 8.49 10.21 8.96
CA PRO A 2 8.33 8.76 8.80
C PRO A 2 6.92 8.45 8.27
N LEU A 3 6.82 7.52 7.32
CA LEU A 3 5.55 7.16 6.69
C LEU A 3 4.94 5.97 7.45
N ASP A 4 3.88 6.21 8.20
CA ASP A 4 3.09 5.12 8.79
C ASP A 4 2.26 4.41 7.71
N ALA A 5 1.74 3.21 8.02
CA ALA A 5 0.97 2.41 7.06
C ALA A 5 -0.25 3.16 6.49
N ARG A 6 -0.81 4.11 7.25
CA ARG A 6 -1.89 4.98 6.80
C ARG A 6 -1.43 5.97 5.74
N SER A 7 -0.34 6.68 6.01
CA SER A 7 0.25 7.65 5.07
C SER A 7 0.67 6.94 3.79
N LEU A 8 1.31 5.78 3.90
CA LEU A 8 1.65 4.94 2.75
C LEU A 8 0.42 4.56 1.93
N CYS A 9 -0.68 4.17 2.57
CA CYS A 9 -1.92 3.85 1.87
C CYS A 9 -2.46 5.05 1.09
N GLN A 10 -2.52 6.22 1.73
CA GLN A 10 -3.01 7.45 1.11
C GLN A 10 -2.10 7.92 -0.03
N ASP A 11 -0.80 8.00 0.21
CA ASP A 11 0.19 8.50 -0.74
C ASP A 11 0.29 7.57 -1.96
N SER A 12 0.21 6.24 -1.75
CA SER A 12 0.21 5.28 -2.85
C SER A 12 -0.99 5.47 -3.76
N LEU A 13 -2.15 5.73 -3.18
CA LEU A 13 -3.39 5.93 -3.94
C LEU A 13 -3.37 7.26 -4.69
N GLN A 14 -2.83 8.31 -4.07
CA GLN A 14 -2.63 9.60 -4.72
C GLN A 14 -1.61 9.54 -5.86
N ASP A 15 -0.50 8.82 -5.68
CA ASP A 15 0.53 8.64 -6.72
C ASP A 15 -0.03 7.89 -7.93
N LEU A 16 -0.85 6.86 -7.72
CA LEU A 16 -1.55 6.16 -8.81
C LEU A 16 -2.49 7.09 -9.59
N ILE A 17 -3.18 8.01 -8.92
CA ILE A 17 -4.02 9.03 -9.59
C ILE A 17 -3.16 10.00 -10.40
N GLN A 18 -2.10 10.54 -9.81
CA GLN A 18 -1.22 11.50 -10.47
C GLN A 18 -0.56 10.94 -11.73
N ARG A 19 -0.31 9.63 -11.74
CA ARG A 19 0.27 8.91 -12.88
C ARG A 19 -0.78 8.38 -13.87
N GLY A 20 -2.07 8.65 -13.64
CA GLY A 20 -3.16 8.25 -14.53
C GLY A 20 -3.50 6.76 -14.50
N LEU A 21 -3.02 6.01 -13.50
CA LEU A 21 -3.33 4.60 -13.31
C LEU A 21 -4.65 4.37 -12.56
N LEU A 22 -5.04 5.37 -11.77
CA LEU A 22 -6.36 5.44 -11.17
C LEU A 22 -7.02 6.72 -11.65
N LYS A 23 -8.30 6.65 -12.01
CA LYS A 23 -9.07 7.89 -12.29
C LYS A 23 -9.10 8.77 -11.05
N SER A 24 -8.89 10.07 -11.25
CA SER A 24 -9.09 11.06 -10.19
C SER A 24 -10.53 11.04 -9.72
N TYR A 25 -10.73 11.27 -8.43
CA TYR A 25 -12.04 11.30 -7.82
C TYR A 25 -12.12 12.45 -6.81
N GLU A 26 -13.29 13.07 -6.68
CA GLU A 26 -13.52 14.08 -5.66
C GLU A 26 -13.74 13.42 -4.30
N ASN A 27 -13.14 13.96 -3.24
CA ASN A 27 -13.40 13.43 -1.90
C ASN A 27 -14.83 13.79 -1.48
N SER A 28 -15.67 12.78 -1.35
CA SER A 28 -17.08 12.97 -1.02
C SER A 28 -17.35 13.27 0.47
N GLY A 29 -16.30 13.37 1.29
CA GLY A 29 -16.38 13.81 2.69
C GLY A 29 -17.07 12.82 3.64
N LYS A 30 -17.34 13.25 4.87
CA LYS A 30 -18.01 12.40 5.88
C LYS A 30 -19.49 12.22 5.56
N PHE A 31 -20.05 11.05 5.88
CA PHE A 31 -21.50 10.90 5.86
C PHE A 31 -22.15 11.78 6.92
N ILE A 32 -23.09 12.61 6.48
CA ILE A 32 -24.00 13.32 7.37
C ILE A 32 -25.16 12.37 7.65
N LYS A 33 -25.32 11.95 8.89
CA LYS A 33 -26.46 11.13 9.29
C LYS A 33 -27.75 11.94 9.10
N PRO A 34 -28.77 11.41 8.39
CA PRO A 34 -30.06 12.11 8.30
C PRO A 34 -30.58 12.37 9.71
N ARG A 35 -30.86 13.65 10.02
CA ARG A 35 -31.37 14.04 11.34
C ARG A 35 -32.79 13.53 11.59
N VAL A 36 -33.52 13.20 10.53
CA VAL A 36 -34.93 12.83 10.57
C VAL A 36 -35.09 11.40 10.07
N ARG A 37 -35.75 10.55 10.87
CA ARG A 37 -36.21 9.22 10.43
C ARG A 37 -37.52 9.39 9.68
N HIS A 38 -37.57 8.97 8.41
CA HIS A 38 -38.84 8.90 7.69
C HIS A 38 -39.69 7.76 8.26
N SER A 39 -40.98 7.99 8.49
CA SER A 39 -41.89 6.99 9.07
C SER A 39 -42.26 5.86 8.11
N VAL A 40 -42.12 6.09 6.79
CA VAL A 40 -42.54 5.18 5.72
C VAL A 40 -41.36 4.52 5.02
N ILE A 41 -40.19 5.17 5.05
CA ILE A 41 -38.98 4.64 4.42
C ILE A 41 -38.13 4.02 5.54
N PRO A 42 -37.89 2.70 5.52
CA PRO A 42 -36.95 2.05 6.43
C PRO A 42 -35.62 2.81 6.43
N LEU A 43 -34.97 2.89 7.59
CA LEU A 43 -33.72 3.64 7.72
C LEU A 43 -32.69 3.18 6.68
N GLU A 44 -32.63 1.88 6.35
CA GLU A 44 -31.73 1.36 5.31
C GLU A 44 -32.05 1.93 3.93
N LEU A 45 -33.32 1.96 3.52
CA LEU A 45 -33.75 2.53 2.23
C LEU A 45 -33.61 4.06 2.18
N GLY A 46 -33.81 4.72 3.32
CA GLY A 46 -33.61 6.16 3.45
C GLY A 46 -32.13 6.55 3.38
N LEU A 47 -31.24 5.69 3.86
CA LEU A 47 -29.79 5.84 3.67
C LEU A 47 -29.43 5.62 2.20
N ILE A 48 -29.88 4.52 1.57
CA ILE A 48 -29.62 4.25 0.14
C ILE A 48 -30.11 5.41 -0.74
N ALA A 49 -31.33 5.92 -0.54
CA ALA A 49 -31.88 7.03 -1.30
C ALA A 49 -31.20 8.38 -0.98
N HIS A 50 -30.75 8.60 0.26
CA HIS A 50 -29.97 9.79 0.60
C HIS A 50 -28.57 9.76 -0.04
N TYR A 51 -28.04 8.56 -0.31
CA TYR A 51 -26.69 8.33 -0.83
C TYR A 51 -26.63 8.10 -2.34
N SER A 52 -27.74 7.76 -2.99
CA SER A 52 -27.86 7.79 -4.45
C SER A 52 -27.91 9.23 -5.01
N VAL A 53 -28.17 10.23 -4.16
CA VAL A 53 -28.28 11.65 -4.54
C VAL A 53 -27.01 12.43 -4.17
N ALA A 54 -26.09 11.84 -3.40
CA ALA A 54 -24.77 12.40 -3.12
C ALA A 54 -23.85 12.08 -4.31
N GLU A 55 -23.98 12.86 -5.39
CA GLU A 55 -23.05 12.89 -6.51
C GLU A 55 -21.66 13.27 -5.98
N GLY A 56 -20.80 12.28 -5.81
CA GLY A 56 -19.40 12.48 -5.47
C GLY A 56 -18.77 11.16 -5.06
N PRO A 57 -17.48 10.98 -5.37
CA PRO A 57 -17.14 10.63 -6.73
C PRO A 57 -17.93 9.40 -7.23
N LEU A 58 -18.56 9.43 -8.41
CA LEU A 58 -17.95 9.63 -9.74
C LEU A 58 -17.14 8.42 -10.25
N TYR A 59 -17.35 7.20 -9.71
CA TYR A 59 -16.83 5.99 -10.37
C TYR A 59 -17.77 5.61 -11.52
N GLU A 60 -17.62 6.30 -12.65
CA GLU A 60 -18.22 5.87 -13.93
C GLU A 60 -17.74 4.45 -14.33
N ASP A 61 -16.69 3.96 -13.67
CA ASP A 61 -15.94 2.77 -14.00
C ASP A 61 -15.77 1.88 -12.76
N GLU A 62 -16.56 0.80 -12.72
CA GLU A 62 -16.57 -0.17 -11.63
C GLU A 62 -15.22 -0.86 -11.44
N SER A 63 -14.46 -1.06 -12.51
CA SER A 63 -13.15 -1.71 -12.46
C SER A 63 -12.11 -0.86 -11.69
N GLN A 64 -12.15 0.45 -11.88
CA GLN A 64 -11.29 1.42 -11.20
C GLN A 64 -11.62 1.51 -9.72
N TRP A 65 -12.91 1.47 -9.40
CA TRP A 65 -13.39 1.40 -8.03
C TRP A 65 -12.88 0.13 -7.33
N GLU A 66 -13.04 -1.03 -7.97
CA GLU A 66 -12.66 -2.31 -7.37
C GLU A 66 -11.15 -2.39 -7.15
N PHE A 67 -10.36 -1.86 -8.09
CA PHE A 67 -8.92 -1.75 -7.95
C PHE A 67 -8.52 -0.89 -6.74
N ALA A 68 -9.09 0.32 -6.60
CA ALA A 68 -8.83 1.19 -5.44
C ALA A 68 -9.27 0.52 -4.13
N TYR A 69 -10.43 -0.15 -4.11
CA TYR A 69 -10.91 -0.90 -2.95
C TYR A 69 -9.92 -2.00 -2.54
N ARG A 70 -9.48 -2.84 -3.50
CA ARG A 70 -8.53 -3.93 -3.26
C ARG A 70 -7.19 -3.39 -2.75
N LEU A 71 -6.73 -2.27 -3.29
CA LEU A 71 -5.52 -1.59 -2.83
C LEU A 71 -5.66 -1.17 -1.37
N VAL A 72 -6.67 -0.38 -0.99
CA VAL A 72 -6.85 0.07 0.40
C VAL A 72 -7.06 -1.11 1.35
N HIS A 73 -7.87 -2.09 0.94
CA HIS A 73 -8.12 -3.28 1.74
C HIS A 73 -6.83 -4.07 2.04
N SER A 74 -5.87 -4.10 1.11
CA SER A 74 -4.61 -4.82 1.30
C SER A 74 -3.71 -4.25 2.41
N PHE A 75 -3.88 -2.98 2.78
CA PHE A 75 -3.21 -2.38 3.94
C PHE A 75 -3.88 -2.77 5.27
N THR A 76 -5.11 -3.29 5.26
CA THR A 76 -5.80 -3.67 6.49
C THR A 76 -5.29 -5.02 6.99
N GLN A 77 -5.20 -5.21 8.31
CA GLN A 77 -4.75 -6.48 8.89
C GLN A 77 -5.61 -7.69 8.45
N ARG A 78 -6.92 -7.46 8.25
CA ARG A 78 -7.84 -8.48 7.71
C ARG A 78 -7.53 -8.80 6.25
N GLY A 79 -7.28 -7.79 5.44
CA GLY A 79 -6.85 -7.94 4.05
C GLY A 79 -5.57 -8.75 3.95
N ARG A 80 -4.55 -8.44 4.76
CA ARG A 80 -3.29 -9.21 4.81
C ARG A 80 -3.52 -10.70 5.08
N ARG A 81 -4.37 -11.05 6.06
CA ARG A 81 -4.63 -12.45 6.44
C ARG A 81 -5.39 -13.24 5.37
N ASN A 82 -6.20 -12.57 4.56
CA ASN A 82 -7.00 -13.20 3.51
C ASN A 82 -6.30 -13.26 2.15
N VAL A 83 -5.15 -12.62 2.00
CA VAL A 83 -4.56 -12.34 0.68
C VAL A 83 -3.20 -13.03 0.54
N GLN A 84 -3.12 -13.97 -0.40
CA GLN A 84 -1.90 -14.59 -0.96
C GLN A 84 -0.94 -13.60 -1.66
N SER A 85 -1.16 -12.28 -1.59
CA SER A 85 -0.45 -11.28 -2.40
C SER A 85 0.76 -10.68 -1.68
N ARG A 86 1.80 -11.49 -1.46
CA ARG A 86 3.14 -10.92 -1.32
C ARG A 86 3.71 -10.73 -2.72
N PHE A 87 4.26 -9.54 -2.99
CA PHE A 87 4.86 -9.22 -4.28
C PHE A 87 6.36 -9.14 -4.12
N THR A 88 7.11 -9.96 -4.85
CA THR A 88 8.57 -9.91 -4.86
C THR A 88 9.04 -9.10 -6.06
N LEU A 89 9.82 -8.07 -5.79
CA LEU A 89 10.54 -7.28 -6.78
C LEU A 89 11.98 -7.80 -6.82
N HIS A 90 12.42 -8.29 -7.97
CA HIS A 90 13.76 -8.85 -8.14
C HIS A 90 14.78 -7.78 -8.50
N ASP A 91 15.71 -7.48 -7.58
CA ASP A 91 16.73 -6.46 -7.74
C ASP A 91 16.19 -5.06 -8.12
N PRO A 92 15.19 -4.48 -7.38
CA PRO A 92 14.51 -3.26 -7.79
C PRO A 92 15.40 -2.02 -7.81
N PHE A 93 16.58 -2.08 -7.18
CA PHE A 93 17.56 -0.99 -7.10
C PHE A 93 18.83 -1.27 -7.91
N GLY A 94 18.87 -2.41 -8.61
CA GLY A 94 20.06 -2.90 -9.29
C GLY A 94 21.17 -3.40 -8.35
N PRO A 95 22.27 -3.91 -8.93
CA PRO A 95 23.37 -4.49 -8.17
C PRO A 95 24.19 -3.42 -7.41
N PHE A 96 24.42 -3.65 -6.12
CA PHE A 96 25.32 -2.85 -5.30
C PHE A 96 26.77 -3.31 -5.47
N GLN A 97 27.59 -2.48 -6.11
CA GLN A 97 29.01 -2.78 -6.35
C GLN A 97 29.87 -2.40 -5.14
N GLY A 98 30.78 -3.29 -4.74
CA GLY A 98 31.74 -3.04 -3.66
C GLY A 98 31.14 -3.07 -2.24
N VAL A 99 29.84 -3.35 -2.10
CA VAL A 99 29.14 -3.46 -0.82
C VAL A 99 29.07 -4.93 -0.41
N GLN A 100 29.54 -5.26 0.79
CA GLN A 100 29.40 -6.62 1.34
C GLN A 100 28.00 -6.86 1.89
N VAL A 101 27.54 -8.11 1.81
CA VAL A 101 26.20 -8.52 2.31
C VAL A 101 26.05 -8.23 3.80
N ASP A 102 27.05 -8.54 4.61
CA ASP A 102 26.97 -8.33 6.07
C ASP A 102 26.91 -6.84 6.43
N ASP A 103 27.65 -6.00 5.71
CA ASP A 103 27.61 -4.55 5.88
C ASP A 103 26.21 -4.02 5.55
N LEU A 104 25.65 -4.41 4.40
CA LEU A 104 24.30 -3.98 4.01
C LEU A 104 23.24 -4.48 5.01
N MET A 105 23.29 -5.75 5.43
CA MET A 105 22.37 -6.31 6.43
C MET A 105 22.41 -5.53 7.75
N SER A 106 23.58 -5.05 8.16
CA SER A 106 23.72 -4.26 9.39
C SER A 106 23.09 -2.87 9.31
N GLN A 107 22.99 -2.31 8.10
CA GLN A 107 22.48 -0.96 7.85
C GLN A 107 21.00 -0.92 7.48
N LEU A 108 20.45 -2.00 6.92
CA LEU A 108 19.04 -2.10 6.54
C LEU A 108 18.07 -1.69 7.66
N PRO A 109 18.25 -2.10 8.94
CA PRO A 109 17.37 -1.64 10.01
C PRO A 109 17.31 -0.12 10.13
N HIS A 110 18.45 0.57 10.05
CA HIS A 110 18.50 2.02 10.12
C HIS A 110 17.76 2.67 8.95
N VAL A 111 17.97 2.16 7.73
CA VAL A 111 17.28 2.65 6.52
C VAL A 111 15.76 2.48 6.65
N PHE A 112 15.29 1.31 7.08
CA PHE A 112 13.86 1.04 7.24
C PHE A 112 13.23 1.82 8.39
N GLU A 113 13.96 2.05 9.49
CA GLU A 113 13.52 2.92 10.58
C GLU A 113 13.28 4.36 10.12
N GLN A 114 14.16 4.90 9.27
CA GLN A 114 13.97 6.23 8.66
C GLN A 114 12.70 6.29 7.77
N CYS A 115 12.30 5.16 7.18
CA CYS A 115 11.06 5.02 6.42
C CYS A 115 9.82 4.80 7.30
N GLY A 116 9.95 4.69 8.62
CA GLY A 116 8.83 4.44 9.54
C GLY A 116 8.53 2.96 9.80
N PHE A 117 9.41 2.05 9.40
CA PHE A 117 9.27 0.62 9.64
C PHE A 117 10.06 0.20 10.88
N ARG A 118 9.58 -0.83 11.56
CA ARG A 118 10.28 -1.49 12.67
C ARG A 118 10.73 -2.87 12.23
N GLY A 119 12.01 -3.17 12.44
CA GLY A 119 12.60 -4.45 12.06
C GLY A 119 12.33 -5.55 13.09
N HIS A 120 12.09 -6.76 12.61
CA HIS A 120 12.41 -7.97 13.36
C HIS A 120 13.94 -8.20 13.32
N PRO A 121 14.52 -8.91 14.30
CA PRO A 121 15.95 -9.22 14.27
C PRO A 121 16.32 -9.90 12.93
N PRO A 122 17.30 -9.38 12.19
CA PRO A 122 17.67 -9.94 10.89
C PRO A 122 18.23 -11.36 11.07
N SER A 123 17.76 -12.29 10.23
CA SER A 123 18.33 -13.64 10.18
C SER A 123 19.57 -13.61 9.28
N ARG A 124 20.74 -13.54 9.91
CA ARG A 124 22.03 -13.55 9.18
C ARG A 124 22.25 -14.83 8.39
N LEU A 125 21.78 -15.98 8.91
CA LEU A 125 21.86 -17.28 8.24
C LEU A 125 21.02 -17.31 6.95
N ALA A 126 19.83 -16.70 6.97
CA ALA A 126 18.94 -16.64 5.82
C ALA A 126 19.22 -15.44 4.90
N ARG A 127 20.15 -14.54 5.27
CA ARG A 127 20.40 -13.26 4.58
C ARG A 127 19.11 -12.49 4.30
N SER A 128 18.24 -12.51 5.29
CA SER A 128 16.88 -12.00 5.18
C SER A 128 16.54 -11.12 6.38
N ALA A 129 15.90 -9.99 6.12
CA ALA A 129 15.42 -9.07 7.14
C ALA A 129 13.96 -8.70 6.85
N ALA A 130 13.12 -8.76 7.87
CA ALA A 130 11.70 -8.40 7.77
C ALA A 130 11.41 -7.15 8.59
N PHE A 131 10.66 -6.24 8.00
CA PHE A 131 10.32 -4.93 8.53
C PHE A 131 8.81 -4.73 8.45
N VAL A 132 8.22 -4.14 9.49
CA VAL A 132 6.78 -3.91 9.57
C VAL A 132 6.49 -2.45 9.91
N SER A 133 5.57 -1.84 9.18
CA SER A 133 4.96 -0.56 9.52
C SER A 133 3.50 -0.81 9.91
N THR A 134 3.09 -0.27 11.05
CA THR A 134 1.73 -0.37 11.57
C THR A 134 1.12 1.01 11.72
N GLY A 135 -0.18 1.11 11.55
CA GLY A 135 -0.94 2.31 11.87
C GLY A 135 -2.34 1.94 12.33
N SER A 136 -3.05 2.88 12.94
CA SER A 136 -4.46 2.70 13.24
C SER A 136 -5.22 3.97 12.89
N CYS A 137 -6.42 3.80 12.35
CA CYS A 137 -7.29 4.91 12.05
C CYS A 137 -8.75 4.51 12.16
N LYS A 138 -9.64 5.48 12.26
CA LYS A 138 -11.07 5.22 12.12
C LYS A 138 -11.36 4.87 10.66
N VAL A 139 -12.44 4.12 10.42
CA VAL A 139 -12.88 3.77 9.06
C VAL A 139 -13.08 5.02 8.19
N GLU A 140 -13.60 6.11 8.78
CA GLU A 140 -13.81 7.40 8.10
C GLU A 140 -12.52 8.11 7.67
N GLN A 141 -11.35 7.65 8.13
CA GLN A 141 -10.05 8.22 7.82
C GLN A 141 -9.30 7.44 6.74
N LEU A 142 -9.85 6.31 6.27
CA LEU A 142 -9.32 5.57 5.14
C LEU A 142 -9.66 6.32 3.84
N PRO A 143 -8.78 6.27 2.82
CA PRO A 143 -9.08 6.83 1.53
C PRO A 143 -10.28 6.13 0.89
N GLU A 144 -11.00 6.86 0.03
CA GLU A 144 -12.06 6.29 -0.79
C GLU A 144 -11.47 5.23 -1.74
N PRO A 145 -12.20 4.15 -2.06
CA PRO A 145 -13.63 3.93 -1.77
C PRO A 145 -13.93 3.14 -0.48
N TYR A 146 -12.90 2.73 0.27
CA TYR A 146 -13.09 1.81 1.39
C TYR A 146 -13.91 2.43 2.52
N GLY A 147 -13.77 3.75 2.73
CA GLY A 147 -14.59 4.52 3.66
C GLY A 147 -16.07 4.30 3.38
N LYS A 148 -16.59 4.86 2.29
CA LYS A 148 -18.05 4.92 2.08
C LYS A 148 -18.72 3.63 1.67
N TRP A 149 -18.07 2.81 0.83
CA TRP A 149 -18.68 1.55 0.38
C TRP A 149 -18.86 0.56 1.54
N PHE A 150 -17.86 0.45 2.43
CA PHE A 150 -17.95 -0.43 3.59
C PHE A 150 -19.09 0.00 4.53
N GLN A 151 -19.36 1.30 4.59
CA GLN A 151 -20.44 1.90 5.37
C GLN A 151 -21.83 1.57 4.79
N ILE A 152 -21.97 1.45 3.46
CA ILE A 152 -23.19 0.97 2.78
C ILE A 152 -23.41 -0.52 3.06
N GLN A 153 -22.38 -1.35 2.89
CA GLN A 153 -22.50 -2.81 3.01
C GLN A 153 -22.86 -3.30 4.41
N GLN A 154 -22.36 -2.64 5.46
CA GLN A 154 -22.53 -3.11 6.83
C GLN A 154 -23.82 -2.61 7.49
N CYS A 155 -24.54 -1.65 6.89
CA CYS A 155 -25.72 -0.97 7.46
C CYS A 155 -25.57 -0.54 8.94
N ASN A 156 -24.33 -0.44 9.44
CA ASN A 156 -24.04 -0.34 10.85
C ASN A 156 -23.09 0.84 11.10
N PRO A 157 -23.58 1.93 11.70
CA PRO A 157 -22.80 3.14 11.92
C PRO A 157 -21.84 3.01 13.10
N ARG A 158 -21.07 1.91 13.21
CA ARG A 158 -20.05 1.72 14.26
C ARG A 158 -18.66 2.07 13.72
N TRP A 159 -18.48 3.36 13.42
CA TRP A 159 -17.29 3.99 12.81
C TRP A 159 -16.11 4.17 13.76
N GLU A 160 -16.38 4.08 15.05
CA GLU A 160 -15.41 4.36 16.11
C GLU A 160 -14.44 3.21 16.34
N ARG A 161 -14.70 2.04 15.76
CA ARG A 161 -13.78 0.91 15.88
C ARG A 161 -12.52 1.21 15.06
N PRO A 162 -11.33 1.19 15.68
CA PRO A 162 -10.09 1.38 14.95
C PRO A 162 -9.93 0.25 13.92
N VAL A 163 -9.50 0.63 12.73
CA VAL A 163 -8.97 -0.26 11.71
C VAL A 163 -7.46 -0.27 11.88
N GLU A 164 -6.92 -1.44 12.15
CA GLU A 164 -5.48 -1.67 12.18
C GLU A 164 -4.98 -1.84 10.74
N LEU A 165 -4.00 -1.01 10.41
CA LEU A 165 -3.27 -1.01 9.14
C LEU A 165 -1.88 -1.57 9.37
N GLU A 166 -1.41 -2.37 8.42
CA GLU A 166 -0.16 -3.08 8.54
C GLU A 166 0.45 -3.29 7.15
N MET A 167 1.73 -2.99 7.03
CA MET A 167 2.54 -3.26 5.84
C MET A 167 3.83 -3.97 6.25
N GLU A 168 4.20 -4.99 5.50
CA GLU A 168 5.44 -5.75 5.69
C GLU A 168 6.32 -5.64 4.46
N ALA A 169 7.63 -5.49 4.70
CA ALA A 169 8.67 -5.52 3.71
C ALA A 169 9.74 -6.55 4.14
N ILE A 170 10.06 -7.49 3.27
CA ILE A 170 11.08 -8.51 3.49
C ILE A 170 12.19 -8.30 2.46
N CYS A 171 13.40 -8.05 2.94
CA CYS A 171 14.58 -7.93 2.10
C CYS A 171 15.32 -9.26 2.09
N ASN A 172 15.62 -9.80 0.92
CA ASN A 172 16.45 -10.98 0.75
C ASN A 172 17.69 -10.60 -0.04
N LEU A 173 18.88 -10.79 0.53
CA LEU A 173 20.14 -10.48 -0.12
C LEU A 173 20.73 -11.72 -0.78
N SER A 174 21.06 -11.62 -2.06
CA SER A 174 21.70 -12.70 -2.79
C SER A 174 23.08 -13.02 -2.24
N ALA A 175 23.51 -14.29 -2.33
CA ALA A 175 24.87 -14.67 -1.98
C ALA A 175 25.90 -13.86 -2.81
N PRO A 176 26.95 -13.31 -2.19
CA PRO A 176 27.86 -12.42 -2.89
C PRO A 176 28.66 -13.20 -3.93
N THR A 177 28.74 -12.64 -5.14
CA THR A 177 30.05 -12.62 -5.80
C THR A 177 30.86 -11.53 -5.10
N LYS A 178 32.19 -11.65 -5.03
CA LYS A 178 33.08 -10.77 -4.21
C LYS A 178 32.88 -9.26 -4.42
N TYR A 179 32.19 -8.86 -5.48
CA TYR A 179 32.05 -7.48 -5.94
C TYR A 179 30.59 -7.01 -6.06
N ILE A 180 29.60 -7.90 -5.98
CA ILE A 180 28.21 -7.57 -6.30
C ILE A 180 27.25 -8.17 -5.27
N THR A 181 26.48 -7.30 -4.62
CA THR A 181 25.35 -7.64 -3.76
C THR A 181 24.03 -7.25 -4.46
N ARG A 182 23.05 -8.13 -4.49
CA ARG A 182 21.68 -7.84 -4.98
C ARG A 182 20.69 -7.96 -3.84
N MET A 183 19.61 -7.17 -3.92
CA MET A 183 18.53 -7.21 -2.95
C MET A 183 17.22 -7.48 -3.66
N ASP A 184 16.56 -8.57 -3.29
CA ASP A 184 15.16 -8.80 -3.64
C ASP A 184 14.28 -8.24 -2.52
N LEU A 185 13.20 -7.57 -2.89
CA LEU A 185 12.28 -6.93 -1.94
C LEU A 185 10.88 -7.53 -2.10
N THR A 186 10.40 -8.18 -1.05
CA THR A 186 9.01 -8.67 -0.98
C THR A 186 8.17 -7.71 -0.15
N ILE A 187 7.13 -7.12 -0.74
CA ILE A 187 6.18 -6.24 -0.05
C ILE A 187 4.79 -6.87 0.05
N SER A 188 4.09 -6.62 1.16
CA SER A 188 2.73 -7.13 1.37
C SER A 188 1.65 -6.41 0.57
N THR A 189 1.95 -5.21 0.06
CA THR A 189 1.04 -4.37 -0.72
C THR A 189 1.83 -3.41 -1.61
N LEU A 190 1.19 -2.90 -2.67
CA LEU A 190 1.77 -1.90 -3.55
C LEU A 190 1.91 -0.56 -2.80
N ALA A 191 3.14 -0.15 -2.53
CA ALA A 191 3.44 1.16 -1.98
C ALA A 191 4.62 1.82 -2.72
N LEU A 192 4.31 2.57 -3.78
CA LEU A 192 5.31 3.28 -4.59
C LEU A 192 6.13 4.29 -3.77
N PRO A 193 5.53 5.09 -2.87
CA PRO A 193 6.29 6.04 -2.04
C PRO A 193 7.35 5.37 -1.17
N LEU A 194 7.10 4.13 -0.70
CA LEU A 194 8.10 3.37 0.04
C LEU A 194 9.32 3.05 -0.84
N LEU A 195 9.10 2.64 -2.09
CA LEU A 195 10.20 2.26 -2.99
C LEU A 195 11.07 3.47 -3.35
N GLU A 196 10.45 4.62 -3.61
CA GLU A 196 11.15 5.88 -3.88
C GLU A 196 11.98 6.32 -2.68
N LEU A 197 11.39 6.29 -1.48
CA LEU A 197 12.08 6.66 -0.25
C LEU A 197 13.23 5.69 0.07
N LEU A 198 13.05 4.39 -0.13
CA LEU A 198 14.11 3.40 0.04
C LEU A 198 15.27 3.64 -0.93
N ALA A 199 15.00 3.96 -2.20
CA ALA A 199 16.04 4.29 -3.17
C ALA A 199 16.87 5.50 -2.70
N GLU A 200 16.20 6.55 -2.22
CA GLU A 200 16.86 7.74 -1.68
C GLU A 200 17.76 7.40 -0.47
N LYS A 201 17.22 6.64 0.50
CA LYS A 201 17.94 6.33 1.75
C LYS A 201 19.09 5.36 1.53
N LEU A 202 18.91 4.36 0.67
CA LEU A 202 19.99 3.47 0.26
C LEU A 202 21.06 4.25 -0.51
N GLY A 203 20.68 5.23 -1.36
CA GLY A 203 21.64 6.05 -2.10
C GLY A 203 22.49 6.92 -1.18
N GLN A 204 21.85 7.52 -0.16
CA GLN A 204 22.55 8.26 0.91
C GLN A 204 23.52 7.36 1.67
N LEU A 205 23.09 6.14 2.03
CA LEU A 205 23.94 5.17 2.73
C LEU A 205 25.15 4.74 1.90
N LEU A 206 24.92 4.41 0.62
CA LEU A 206 25.96 3.90 -0.28
C LEU A 206 26.79 5.01 -0.93
N SER A 207 26.49 6.28 -0.64
CA SER A 207 27.11 7.45 -1.29
C SER A 207 27.07 7.36 -2.81
N SER A 208 25.99 6.80 -3.35
CA SER A 208 25.80 6.55 -4.78
C SER A 208 24.38 6.88 -5.22
N ALA A 209 24.22 7.26 -6.48
CA ALA A 209 22.89 7.47 -7.05
C ALA A 209 22.25 6.10 -7.32
N ILE A 210 21.21 5.78 -6.57
CA ILE A 210 20.40 4.59 -6.79
C ILE A 210 19.16 5.00 -7.60
N PRO A 211 18.91 4.37 -8.75
CA PRO A 211 17.71 4.68 -9.51
C PRO A 211 16.48 4.24 -8.72
N ALA A 212 15.47 5.11 -8.64
CA ALA A 212 14.16 4.68 -8.19
C ALA A 212 13.60 3.64 -9.18
N PRO A 213 13.00 2.54 -8.69
CA PRO A 213 12.38 1.56 -9.57
C PRO A 213 11.27 2.21 -10.39
N SER A 214 11.25 1.95 -11.70
CA SER A 214 10.21 2.50 -12.56
C SER A 214 8.86 1.85 -12.26
N LEU A 215 7.79 2.63 -12.33
CA LEU A 215 6.42 2.14 -12.13
C LEU A 215 6.07 0.98 -13.07
N ALA A 216 6.48 1.06 -14.34
CA ALA A 216 6.28 -0.02 -15.31
C ALA A 216 6.97 -1.33 -14.89
N TYR A 217 8.18 -1.23 -14.33
CA TYR A 217 8.89 -2.38 -13.78
C TYR A 217 8.15 -2.96 -12.57
N VAL A 218 7.76 -2.13 -11.60
CA VAL A 218 7.03 -2.56 -10.39
C VAL A 218 5.72 -3.25 -10.76
N LEU A 219 4.94 -2.65 -11.65
CA LEU A 219 3.69 -3.22 -12.13
C LEU A 219 3.90 -4.50 -12.94
N GLY A 220 4.96 -4.58 -13.73
CA GLY A 220 5.33 -5.79 -14.47
C GLY A 220 5.65 -6.96 -13.53
N GLU A 221 6.44 -6.73 -12.49
CA GLU A 221 6.78 -7.74 -11.48
C GLU A 221 5.54 -8.18 -10.68
N ILE A 222 4.67 -7.24 -10.33
CA ILE A 222 3.38 -7.52 -9.69
C ILE A 222 2.48 -8.37 -10.59
N GLY A 223 2.39 -8.04 -11.87
CA GLY A 223 1.61 -8.78 -12.87
C GLY A 223 2.11 -10.21 -13.05
N ARG A 224 3.44 -10.41 -13.04
CA ARG A 224 4.07 -11.74 -13.10
C ARG A 224 3.79 -12.57 -11.85
N ALA A 225 3.91 -11.98 -10.66
CA ALA A 225 3.65 -12.67 -9.40
C ALA A 225 2.18 -13.14 -9.26
N LYS A 226 1.24 -12.45 -9.93
CA LYS A 226 -0.19 -12.77 -9.92
C LYS A 226 -0.70 -13.54 -11.12
N GLY A 227 0.16 -13.87 -12.09
CA GLY A 227 -0.23 -14.64 -13.26
C GLY A 227 -1.36 -14.03 -14.08
N THR A 228 -1.33 -12.70 -14.32
CA THR A 228 -2.40 -11.87 -14.93
C THR A 228 -3.62 -11.68 -14.01
N GLU A 229 -3.79 -10.47 -13.43
CA GLU A 229 -5.08 -10.02 -12.86
C GLU A 229 -5.04 -8.59 -12.27
N PHE A 230 -3.87 -8.00 -11.99
CA PHE A 230 -3.81 -6.67 -11.35
C PHE A 230 -3.93 -5.50 -12.33
N LEU A 231 -3.66 -5.74 -13.60
CA LEU A 231 -3.83 -4.83 -14.72
C LEU A 231 -4.54 -5.63 -15.80
N GLY A 232 -5.86 -5.79 -15.66
CA GLY A 232 -6.68 -6.40 -16.69
C GLY A 232 -6.39 -5.70 -18.03
N ASP A 233 -6.00 -6.51 -19.00
CA ASP A 233 -5.82 -6.18 -20.40
C ASP A 233 -6.65 -4.98 -20.88
N ARG A 234 -6.00 -3.81 -21.02
CA ARG A 234 -6.29 -2.70 -21.96
C ARG A 234 -5.61 -1.41 -21.47
N ILE A 235 -4.41 -1.15 -21.99
CA ILE A 235 -4.04 0.21 -22.43
C ILE A 235 -4.56 0.34 -23.85
#